data_AF-A0A3M1FQW6-F1
#
_entry.id   AF-A0A3M1FQW6-F1
#
_cell.length_a   1.000
_cell.length_b   1.000
_cell.length_c   1.000
_cell.angle_alpha   90.00
_cell.angle_beta   90.00
_cell.angle_gamma   90.00
#
_symmetry.space_group_name_H-M   'P 1'
#
loop_
_entity.id
_entity.type
_entity.pdbx_description
1 polymer ?
#
loop_
_entity_poly.entity_id
_entity_poly.type
_entity_poly.pdbx_seq_one_letter_code
_entity_poly.pdbx_strand_id
1 'polypeptide(L)' 'AGDPITHLRFTPQSHAHAAGRLCALADKYAEGRLLALGGGGYNRSNLAKTWCSVLIQFANE' A
#
# COMPACT_ATOMS: atom_id res chain seq x y z
N ALA A 1 2.79 11.47 -4.78
CA ALA A 1 2.68 12.27 -6.01
C ALA A 1 4.08 12.47 -6.58
N GLY A 2 4.24 12.72 -7.87
CA GLY A 2 5.56 12.95 -8.48
C GLY A 2 6.26 11.65 -8.91
N ASP A 3 5.48 10.67 -9.35
CA ASP A 3 6.02 9.57 -10.16
C ASP A 3 6.16 10.08 -11.62
N PRO A 4 7.30 9.84 -12.31
CA PRO A 4 7.56 10.42 -13.62
C PRO A 4 6.68 9.88 -14.75
N ILE A 5 5.99 8.74 -14.57
CA ILE A 5 5.21 8.12 -15.65
C ILE A 5 3.69 8.26 -15.47
N THR A 6 3.23 9.02 -14.47
CA THR A 6 1.81 9.27 -14.21
C THR A 6 1.56 10.60 -13.52
N HIS A 7 0.33 11.07 -13.54
CA HIS A 7 -0.08 12.38 -13.01
C HIS A 7 -0.92 12.29 -11.72
N LEU A 8 -1.07 11.09 -11.15
CA LEU A 8 -1.83 10.88 -9.93
C LEU A 8 -1.17 11.54 -8.71
N ARG A 9 -2.00 12.02 -7.77
CA ARG A 9 -1.56 12.74 -6.56
C ARG A 9 -1.71 11.94 -5.26
N PHE A 10 -1.51 10.62 -5.31
CA PHE A 10 -1.58 9.80 -4.10
C PHE A 10 -0.45 10.10 -3.11
N THR A 11 -0.74 9.93 -1.83
CA THR A 11 0.23 10.04 -0.73
C THR A 11 0.53 8.64 -0.16
N PRO A 12 1.56 8.47 0.68
CA PRO A 12 1.75 7.23 1.43
C PRO A 12 0.49 6.86 2.25
N GLN A 13 -0.23 7.84 2.79
CA GLN A 13 -1.49 7.63 3.53
C GLN A 13 -2.61 7.07 2.65
N SER A 14 -2.66 7.45 1.36
CA SER A 14 -3.62 6.85 0.42
C SER A 14 -3.39 5.34 0.27
N HIS A 15 -2.13 4.90 0.25
CA HIS A 15 -1.77 3.50 0.12
C HIS A 15 -1.97 2.74 1.44
N ALA A 16 -1.66 3.38 2.59
CA ALA A 16 -2.00 2.83 3.91
C ALA A 16 -3.52 2.61 4.04
N HIS A 17 -4.33 3.59 3.64
CA HIS A 17 -5.78 3.43 3.65
C HIS A 17 -6.22 2.23 2.82
N ALA A 18 -5.73 2.09 1.58
CA ALA A 18 -6.04 0.95 0.74
C ALA A 18 -5.60 -0.38 1.35
N ALA A 19 -4.38 -0.45 1.90
CA ALA A 19 -3.84 -1.64 2.55
C ALA A 19 -4.69 -2.06 3.76
N GLY A 20 -5.03 -1.14 4.66
CA GLY A 20 -5.87 -1.45 5.83
C GLY A 20 -7.28 -1.91 5.44
N ARG A 21 -7.86 -1.35 4.35
CA ARG A 21 -9.14 -1.83 3.82
C ARG A 21 -9.05 -3.24 3.25
N LEU A 22 -7.92 -3.60 2.63
CA LEU A 22 -7.69 -4.95 2.12
C LEU A 22 -7.49 -5.95 3.26
N CYS A 23 -6.79 -5.59 4.35
CA CYS A 23 -6.71 -6.41 5.57
C CYS A 23 -8.11 -6.73 6.11
N ALA A 24 -8.95 -5.71 6.34
CA ALA A 24 -10.30 -5.91 6.83
C ALA A 24 -11.18 -6.79 5.92
N LEU A 25 -10.96 -6.74 4.60
CA LEU A 25 -11.64 -7.63 3.66
C LEU A 25 -11.08 -9.06 3.72
N ALA A 26 -9.77 -9.22 3.87
CA ALA A 26 -9.13 -10.53 4.04
C ALA A 26 -9.57 -11.20 5.34
N ASP A 27 -9.70 -10.45 6.44
CA ASP A 27 -10.24 -10.98 7.71
C ASP A 27 -11.66 -11.50 7.54
N LYS A 28 -12.49 -10.75 6.80
CA LYS A 28 -13.90 -11.09 6.60
C LYS A 28 -14.12 -12.26 5.64
N TYR A 29 -13.31 -12.38 4.59
CA TYR A 29 -13.62 -13.25 3.45
C TYR A 29 -12.53 -14.26 3.11
N ALA A 30 -11.34 -14.14 3.70
CA ALA A 30 -10.17 -14.94 3.36
C ALA A 30 -9.39 -15.43 4.59
N GLU A 31 -10.00 -15.42 5.78
CA GLU A 31 -9.36 -15.85 7.04
C GLU A 31 -8.02 -15.15 7.28
N GLY A 32 -7.99 -13.83 7.02
CA GLY A 32 -6.80 -12.99 7.18
C GLY A 32 -5.71 -13.22 6.13
N ARG A 33 -5.90 -14.13 5.16
CA ARG A 33 -4.89 -14.39 4.12
C ARG A 33 -4.83 -13.26 3.11
N LEU A 34 -3.71 -12.57 3.07
CA LEU A 34 -3.41 -11.52 2.11
C LEU A 34 -1.97 -11.63 1.61
N LEU A 35 -1.79 -11.55 0.29
CA LEU A 35 -0.48 -11.49 -0.35
C LEU A 35 -0.37 -10.18 -1.13
N ALA A 36 0.60 -9.34 -0.78
CA ALA A 36 0.93 -8.14 -1.55
C ALA A 36 2.21 -8.36 -2.34
N LEU A 37 2.19 -7.95 -3.61
CA LEU A 37 3.33 -8.05 -4.52
C LEU A 37 3.75 -6.66 -5.00
N GLY A 38 5.06 -6.50 -5.18
CA GLY A 38 5.66 -5.32 -5.80
C GLY A 38 5.23 -5.13 -7.25
N GLY A 39 5.07 -3.87 -7.66
CA GLY A 39 4.86 -3.47 -9.04
C GLY A 39 5.77 -2.30 -9.42
N GLY A 40 5.23 -1.33 -10.16
CA GLY A 40 5.94 -0.09 -10.51
C GLY A 40 6.14 0.87 -9.34
N GLY A 41 6.79 2.00 -9.63
CA GLY A 41 7.08 3.06 -8.67
C GLY A 41 8.45 3.64 -8.96
N TYR A 42 8.45 4.70 -9.76
CA TYR A 42 9.63 5.21 -10.46
C TYR A 42 10.22 6.45 -9.78
N ASN A 43 9.63 6.86 -8.66
CA ASN A 43 10.23 7.76 -7.68
C ASN A 43 10.64 6.98 -6.43
N ARG A 44 11.95 6.73 -6.25
CA ARG A 44 12.49 5.85 -5.20
C ARG A 44 12.15 6.29 -3.77
N SER A 45 12.21 7.59 -3.50
CA SER A 45 11.88 8.15 -2.18
C SER A 45 10.40 7.92 -1.86
N ASN A 46 9.52 8.18 -2.81
CA ASN A 46 8.09 7.95 -2.63
C ASN A 46 7.77 6.46 -2.50
N LEU A 47 8.38 5.62 -3.35
CA LEU A 47 8.22 4.17 -3.32
C LEU A 47 8.54 3.61 -1.94
N ALA A 48 9.69 3.97 -1.37
CA ALA A 48 10.12 3.51 -0.06
C ALA A 48 9.11 3.91 1.04
N LYS A 49 8.70 5.18 1.08
CA LYS A 49 7.73 5.69 2.07
C LYS A 49 6.36 5.01 1.94
N THR A 50 5.91 4.81 0.70
CA THR A 50 4.64 4.14 0.40
C THR A 50 4.67 2.68 0.87
N TRP A 51 5.69 1.90 0.54
CA TRP A 51 5.79 0.51 0.98
C TRP A 51 5.89 0.37 2.50
N CYS A 52 6.66 1.24 3.18
CA CYS A 52 6.66 1.25 4.64
C CYS A 52 5.25 1.49 5.21
N SER A 53 4.49 2.40 4.60
CA SER A 53 3.12 2.70 5.04
C SER A 53 2.17 1.52 4.81
N VAL A 54 2.35 0.73 3.74
CA VAL A 54 1.60 -0.51 3.50
C VAL A 54 1.98 -1.59 4.52
N LEU A 55 3.28 -1.82 4.74
CA LEU A 55 3.77 -2.83 5.67
C LEU A 55 3.33 -2.57 7.11
N ILE A 56 3.27 -1.31 7.54
CA ILE A 56 2.70 -0.94 8.84
C ILE A 56 1.26 -1.45 8.98
N GLN A 57 0.43 -1.36 7.93
CA GLN A 57 -0.94 -1.86 8.01
C GLN A 57 -1.02 -3.39 8.06
N PHE A 58 -0.06 -4.09 7.46
CA PHE A 58 -0.03 -5.54 7.44
C PHE A 58 0.52 -6.13 8.75
N ALA A 59 1.41 -5.39 9.41
CA ALA A 59 2.05 -5.80 10.66
C ALA A 59 1.24 -5.41 11.91
N ASN A 60 0.20 -4.59 11.75
CA ASN A 60 -0.73 -4.29 12.84
C ASN A 60 -1.73 -5.44 12.97
N GLU A 61 -1.66 -6.15 14.09
CA GLU A 61 -2.69 -7.08 14.56
C GLU A 61 -3.92 -6.33 15.09
#